data_AF-A0A0B7N877-F1
#
_entry.id   AF-A0A0B7N877-F1
#
_cell.length_a   1.000
_cell.length_b   1.000
_cell.length_c   1.000
_cell.angle_alpha   90.00
_cell.angle_beta   90.00
_cell.angle_gamma   90.00
#
_symmetry.space_group_name_H-M   'P 1'
#
loop_
_entity.id
_entity.type
_entity.pdbx_description
1 polymer ?
#
loop_
_entity_poly.entity_id
_entity_poly.type
_entity_poly.pdbx_seq_one_letter_code
_entity_poly.pdbx_strand_id
1 'polypeptide(L)'
;MDETEIFDLSPREDPLSPTYLDEQYSEVEKFCTPDSLAASSNYINILLTSYGYPVPLDFNTTHTEDKCRIVNCLYALLNDRKKDRKEREGCIQAFNQIQKEKHELQDQLAKFKKELALKDKHITDTRAKLETTETNLNNQAMQTTRMKEEISKLKHNMQYMKAQYSHETNKHEQELAKIQERLLKSMNQRSKVNVAYLDMNGHFETTTNNEADSDQVVQIRSMYTDLLTKSSNKERALRIESEELRKGLMKIFTSIRRLLENEMHRFDEIKEQKRDVYDETARFRLPIDIGGKESFKMIEDLLARLKEEWEYQISEQPKEYTEEDMKEKLDHIFTLEQSIEELLNTIDHTRKEYEAKTKIYRKFAEGGFFDALYPTPGAAYVISDSEDSVEDLQSSSAKHKYRFLKKKAMQDQHNITNAAIELGKERAKLQAERWAFTEMKRQLKMQEILNDDEELNSRTTSPIIVPPLIPRRNPAVHPENDRARKRLRSFLGAPAGN
;
A
#
# COMPACT_ATOMS: atom_id res chain seq x y z
N MET A 1 -9.36 -19.12 47.04
CA MET A 1 -7.96 -19.43 47.36
C MET A 1 -7.29 -18.09 47.40
N ASP A 2 -7.05 -17.66 48.63
CA ASP A 2 -6.41 -16.42 49.03
C ASP A 2 -4.93 -16.37 48.60
N GLU A 3 -4.35 -15.20 48.87
CA GLU A 3 -2.91 -14.87 48.89
C GLU A 3 -2.37 -14.21 47.62
N THR A 4 -2.32 -12.87 47.63
CA THR A 4 -1.04 -12.15 47.56
C THR A 4 -1.21 -10.77 48.17
N GLU A 5 -0.55 -10.59 49.31
CA GLU A 5 -0.51 -9.39 50.13
C GLU A 5 0.11 -8.21 49.38
N ILE A 6 -0.55 -7.07 49.55
CA ILE A 6 -0.12 -5.74 49.11
C ILE A 6 1.05 -5.33 50.01
N PHE A 7 2.26 -5.31 49.46
CA PHE A 7 3.42 -4.72 50.14
C PHE A 7 3.29 -3.20 50.12
N ASP A 8 2.95 -2.66 51.29
CA ASP A 8 3.02 -1.25 51.65
C ASP A 8 4.48 -0.76 51.60
N LEU A 9 4.82 0.01 50.57
CA LEU A 9 6.10 0.72 50.45
C LEU A 9 5.94 2.11 51.07
N SER A 10 5.85 2.15 52.40
CA SER A 10 6.17 3.36 53.15
C SER A 10 7.66 3.70 52.99
N PRO A 11 8.06 4.97 52.84
CA PRO A 11 9.46 5.34 52.66
C PRO A 11 10.25 5.00 53.92
N ARG A 12 11.18 4.06 53.80
CA ARG A 12 12.10 3.69 54.87
C ARG A 12 13.15 4.81 54.97
N GLU A 13 13.06 5.62 56.03
CA GLU A 13 14.03 6.67 56.32
C GLU A 13 15.46 6.09 56.40
N ASP A 14 16.38 6.75 55.71
CA ASP A 14 17.81 6.42 55.70
C ASP A 14 18.44 6.74 57.07
N PRO A 15 18.98 5.75 57.80
CA PRO A 15 19.63 5.99 59.10
C PRO A 15 21.03 6.63 58.99
N LEU A 16 21.37 7.23 57.83
CA LEU A 16 22.70 7.81 57.56
C LEU A 16 22.62 9.25 57.04
N SER A 17 21.60 9.99 57.44
CA SER A 17 21.55 11.45 57.26
C SER A 17 22.60 12.13 58.18
N PRO A 18 23.49 13.01 57.68
CA PRO A 18 24.61 13.58 58.47
C PRO A 18 24.22 14.70 59.44
N THR A 19 22.94 14.84 59.80
CA THR A 19 22.42 16.06 60.43
C THR A 19 22.08 15.93 61.92
N TYR A 20 22.48 14.84 62.58
CA TYR A 20 22.19 14.59 64.01
C TYR A 20 23.41 14.08 64.78
N LEU A 21 24.60 14.67 64.53
CA LEU A 21 25.82 14.36 65.28
C LEU A 21 26.55 15.60 65.83
N ASP A 22 25.82 16.69 66.04
CA ASP A 22 26.30 17.83 66.84
C ASP A 22 25.21 18.16 67.87
N GLU A 23 25.44 17.78 69.13
CA GLU A 23 24.89 18.39 70.38
C GLU A 23 24.81 17.45 71.60
N GLN A 24 25.46 16.28 71.59
CA GLN A 24 25.64 15.48 72.81
C GLN A 24 27.10 15.08 73.05
N TYR A 25 27.97 16.07 73.22
CA TYR A 25 29.24 15.91 73.93
C TYR A 25 29.10 16.53 75.32
N SER A 26 28.34 15.88 76.21
CA SER A 26 28.30 16.23 77.63
C SER A 26 28.69 15.00 78.44
N GLU A 27 29.91 15.05 79.00
CA GLU A 27 30.45 14.20 80.07
C GLU A 27 30.32 12.68 79.91
N VAL A 28 31.12 12.12 79.00
CA VAL A 28 31.42 10.68 79.02
C VAL A 28 32.40 10.41 80.16
N GLU A 29 32.04 9.49 81.06
CA GLU A 29 32.90 8.89 82.08
C GLU A 29 34.32 8.69 81.54
N LYS A 30 35.29 9.37 82.16
CA LYS A 30 36.69 9.23 81.76
C LYS A 30 37.13 7.80 82.10
N PHE A 31 37.34 6.98 81.07
CA PHE A 31 37.79 5.59 81.14
C PHE A 31 39.02 5.35 82.04
N CYS A 32 39.81 6.39 82.31
CA CYS A 32 40.92 6.35 83.23
C CYS A 32 40.76 7.43 84.32
N THR A 33 40.62 6.99 85.57
CA THR A 33 40.75 7.81 86.79
C THR A 33 42.06 7.43 87.50
N PRO A 34 42.67 8.34 88.30
CA PRO A 34 43.96 8.08 88.95
C PRO A 34 43.97 6.81 89.82
N ASP A 35 42.82 6.45 90.40
CA ASP A 35 42.67 5.26 91.25
C ASP A 35 42.43 3.96 90.44
N SER A 36 42.00 4.07 89.17
CA SER A 36 41.69 2.94 88.27
C SER A 36 42.81 2.65 87.25
N LEU A 37 43.91 3.41 87.26
CA LEU A 37 44.97 3.34 86.26
C LEU A 37 45.57 1.93 86.10
N ALA A 38 45.76 1.19 87.19
CA ALA A 38 46.30 -0.17 87.15
C ALA A 38 45.31 -1.17 86.50
N ALA A 39 44.01 -1.04 86.80
CA ALA A 39 42.97 -1.88 86.22
C ALA A 39 42.74 -1.55 84.73
N SER A 40 42.67 -0.27 84.38
CA SER A 40 42.52 0.20 83.00
C SER A 40 43.75 -0.14 82.14
N SER A 41 44.96 -0.06 82.70
CA SER A 41 46.21 -0.50 82.05
C SER A 41 46.20 -2.00 81.73
N ASN A 42 45.84 -2.84 82.71
CA ASN A 42 45.77 -4.29 82.50
C ASN A 42 44.69 -4.65 81.46
N TYR A 43 43.54 -4.00 81.51
CA TYR A 43 42.49 -4.17 80.51
C TYR A 43 42.95 -3.79 79.10
N ILE A 44 43.63 -2.64 78.93
CA ILE A 44 44.22 -2.23 77.66
C ILE A 44 45.24 -3.27 77.18
N ASN A 45 46.12 -3.76 78.06
CA ASN A 45 47.12 -4.78 77.71
C ASN A 45 46.48 -6.10 77.25
N ILE A 46 45.41 -6.56 77.89
CA ILE A 46 44.65 -7.74 77.45
C ILE A 46 44.02 -7.49 76.07
N LEU A 47 43.42 -6.31 75.88
CA LEU A 47 42.76 -5.96 74.63
C LEU A 47 43.77 -5.84 73.48
N LEU A 48 44.90 -5.18 73.70
CA LEU A 48 45.99 -5.07 72.74
C LEU A 48 46.59 -6.44 72.40
N THR A 49 46.70 -7.34 73.39
CA THR A 49 47.12 -8.73 73.15
C THR A 49 46.12 -9.45 72.25
N SER A 50 44.81 -9.27 72.47
CA SER A 50 43.77 -9.88 71.64
C SER A 50 43.78 -9.40 70.19
N TYR A 51 44.18 -8.15 69.95
CA TYR A 51 44.35 -7.58 68.62
C TYR A 51 45.76 -7.78 68.03
N GLY A 52 46.67 -8.46 68.74
CA GLY A 52 47.99 -8.84 68.24
C GLY A 52 49.09 -7.75 68.35
N TYR A 53 48.89 -6.73 69.17
CA TYR A 53 49.88 -5.65 69.38
C TYR A 53 50.94 -6.02 70.44
N PRO A 54 52.13 -5.38 70.43
CA PRO A 54 53.21 -5.67 71.37
C PRO A 54 52.87 -5.20 72.80
N VAL A 55 52.73 -6.16 73.71
CA VAL A 55 52.38 -6.05 75.14
C VAL A 55 53.46 -6.81 75.95
N PRO A 56 53.77 -6.48 77.23
CA PRO A 56 53.12 -5.51 78.15
C PRO A 56 53.58 -4.06 77.98
N LEU A 57 52.60 -3.15 78.06
CA LEU A 57 52.83 -1.72 78.19
C LEU A 57 52.73 -1.33 79.65
N ASP A 58 53.84 -0.84 80.21
CA ASP A 58 53.89 -0.34 81.58
C ASP A 58 53.82 1.20 81.58
N PHE A 59 52.66 1.73 81.94
CA PHE A 59 52.40 3.18 81.93
C PHE A 59 52.98 3.93 83.14
N ASN A 60 53.43 3.22 84.17
CA ASN A 60 53.95 3.79 85.42
C ASN A 60 55.49 3.82 85.50
N THR A 61 56.18 3.34 84.47
CA THR A 61 57.63 3.12 84.51
C THR A 61 58.42 4.32 83.98
N THR A 62 59.52 4.71 84.64
CA THR A 62 60.36 5.86 84.24
C THR A 62 61.36 5.53 83.11
N HIS A 63 61.48 4.24 82.75
CA HIS A 63 62.38 3.73 81.72
C HIS A 63 61.97 4.20 80.32
N THR A 64 62.96 4.58 79.52
CA THR A 64 62.77 5.09 78.16
C THR A 64 62.30 4.02 77.18
N GLU A 65 62.65 2.76 77.40
CA GLU A 65 62.27 1.62 76.54
C GLU A 65 60.76 1.33 76.56
N ASP A 66 60.12 1.36 77.74
CA ASP A 66 58.68 1.14 77.86
C ASP A 66 57.87 2.28 77.25
N LYS A 67 58.35 3.53 77.39
CA LYS A 67 57.80 4.68 76.68
C LYS A 67 57.91 4.51 75.16
N CYS A 68 59.01 3.99 74.65
CA CYS A 68 59.16 3.67 73.22
C CYS A 68 58.21 2.54 72.76
N ARG A 69 57.98 1.51 73.58
CA ARG A 69 57.00 0.45 73.28
C ARG A 69 55.57 0.99 73.19
N ILE A 70 55.19 1.89 74.10
CA ILE A 70 53.90 2.58 74.06
C ILE A 70 53.77 3.41 72.78
N VAL A 71 54.79 4.22 72.43
CA VAL A 71 54.77 5.03 71.20
C VAL A 71 54.68 4.16 69.95
N ASN A 72 55.41 3.04 69.89
CA ASN A 72 55.34 2.11 68.77
C ASN A 72 53.98 1.41 68.66
N CYS A 73 53.37 1.04 69.79
CA CYS A 73 52.02 0.48 69.82
C CYS A 73 50.98 1.52 69.36
N LEU A 74 51.07 2.76 69.82
CA LEU A 74 50.21 3.86 69.36
C LEU A 74 50.41 4.15 67.87
N TYR A 75 51.64 4.09 67.37
CA TYR A 75 51.94 4.25 65.96
C TYR A 75 51.34 3.10 65.12
N ALA A 76 51.44 1.85 65.57
CA ALA A 76 50.81 0.70 64.92
C ALA A 76 49.29 0.83 64.86
N LEU A 77 48.65 1.17 66.00
CA LEU A 77 47.21 1.43 66.07
C LEU A 77 46.77 2.56 65.13
N LEU A 78 47.53 3.65 65.07
CA LEU A 78 47.24 4.77 64.17
C LEU A 78 47.40 4.35 62.69
N ASN A 79 48.39 3.50 62.39
CA ASN A 79 48.61 3.00 61.04
C ASN A 79 47.49 2.03 60.61
N ASP A 80 47.08 1.12 61.50
CA ASP A 80 45.97 0.20 61.25
C ASP A 80 44.66 0.96 61.10
N ARG A 81 44.36 1.94 61.95
CA ARG A 81 43.19 2.83 61.76
C ARG A 81 43.22 3.58 60.43
N LYS A 82 44.40 3.98 59.93
CA LYS A 82 44.54 4.60 58.60
C LYS A 82 44.28 3.58 57.49
N LYS A 83 44.76 2.35 57.65
CA LYS A 83 44.53 1.25 56.71
C LYS A 83 43.05 0.88 56.64
N ASP A 84 42.40 0.68 57.79
CA ASP A 84 40.97 0.39 57.90
C ASP A 84 40.12 1.50 57.28
N ARG A 85 40.49 2.76 57.51
CA ARG A 85 39.83 3.90 56.87
C ARG A 85 39.93 3.81 55.35
N LYS A 86 41.12 3.52 54.82
CA LYS A 86 41.34 3.38 53.37
C LYS A 86 40.57 2.20 52.78
N GLU A 87 40.55 1.06 53.47
CA GLU A 87 39.78 -0.12 53.06
C GLU A 87 38.28 0.18 53.07
N ARG A 88 37.78 0.84 54.11
CA ARG A 88 36.39 1.28 54.19
C ARG A 88 36.03 2.26 53.09
N GLU A 89 36.88 3.24 52.80
CA GLU A 89 36.71 4.18 51.68
C GLU A 89 36.67 3.42 50.34
N GLY A 90 37.56 2.43 50.14
CA GLY A 90 37.56 1.57 48.96
C GLY A 90 36.27 0.76 48.81
N CYS A 91 35.77 0.17 49.90
CA CYS A 91 34.49 -0.54 49.92
C CYS A 91 33.31 0.38 49.60
N ILE A 92 33.28 1.61 50.14
CA ILE A 92 32.24 2.60 49.85
C ILE A 92 32.28 3.00 48.37
N GLN A 93 33.47 3.22 47.81
CA GLN A 93 33.62 3.54 46.39
C GLN A 93 33.13 2.39 45.50
N ALA A 94 33.51 1.15 45.80
CA ALA A 94 33.05 -0.04 45.08
C ALA A 94 31.54 -0.21 45.18
N PHE A 95 30.96 -0.01 46.37
CA PHE A 95 29.52 -0.04 46.58
C PHE A 95 28.80 1.02 45.74
N ASN A 96 29.27 2.25 45.75
CA ASN A 96 28.71 3.34 44.95
C ASN A 96 28.81 3.07 43.45
N GLN A 97 29.90 2.45 42.99
CA GLN A 97 30.06 2.05 41.60
C GLN A 97 29.04 0.98 41.20
N ILE A 98 28.88 -0.08 42.00
CA ILE A 98 27.88 -1.12 41.77
C ILE A 98 26.46 -0.54 41.79
N GLN A 99 26.19 0.41 42.69
CA GLN A 99 24.90 1.10 42.79
C GLN A 99 24.59 1.87 41.49
N LYS A 100 25.57 2.57 40.92
CA LYS A 100 25.43 3.27 39.63
C LYS A 100 25.17 2.30 38.49
N GLU A 101 25.99 1.26 38.37
CA GLU A 101 25.82 0.21 37.34
C GLU A 101 24.45 -0.46 37.44
N LYS A 102 23.98 -0.75 38.65
CA LYS A 102 22.64 -1.28 38.89
C LYS A 102 21.57 -0.32 38.38
N HIS A 103 21.69 0.97 38.67
CA HIS A 103 20.72 1.97 38.22
C HIS A 103 20.71 2.10 36.69
N GLU A 104 21.88 2.15 36.07
CA GLU A 104 22.03 2.19 34.61
C GLU A 104 21.42 0.95 33.95
N LEU A 105 21.65 -0.24 34.50
CA LEU A 105 21.04 -1.48 34.01
C LEU A 105 19.52 -1.49 34.19
N GLN A 106 19.01 -0.96 35.30
CA GLN A 106 17.56 -0.83 35.52
C GLN A 106 16.92 0.11 34.50
N ASP A 107 17.56 1.23 34.18
CA ASP A 107 17.09 2.17 33.17
C ASP A 107 17.10 1.56 31.76
N GLN A 108 18.16 0.83 31.41
CA GLN A 108 18.23 0.10 30.14
C GLN A 108 17.14 -0.96 30.04
N LEU A 109 16.91 -1.72 31.12
CA LEU A 109 15.84 -2.73 31.18
C LEU A 109 14.46 -2.08 31.01
N ALA A 110 14.22 -0.92 31.65
CA ALA A 110 12.98 -0.17 31.49
C ALA A 110 12.79 0.32 30.05
N LYS A 111 13.85 0.80 29.38
CA LYS A 111 13.81 1.19 27.97
C LYS A 111 13.48 0.00 27.06
N PHE A 112 14.18 -1.12 27.21
CA PHE A 112 13.91 -2.33 26.42
C PHE A 112 12.50 -2.89 26.65
N LYS A 113 11.97 -2.83 27.88
CA LYS A 113 10.56 -3.19 28.14
C LYS A 113 9.57 -2.30 27.40
N LYS A 114 9.81 -0.99 27.35
CA LYS A 114 8.96 -0.05 26.59
C LYS A 114 9.04 -0.32 25.09
N GLU A 115 10.24 -0.52 24.55
CA GLU A 115 10.43 -0.86 23.15
C GLU A 115 9.75 -2.18 22.79
N LEU A 116 9.85 -3.20 23.64
CA LEU A 116 9.19 -4.49 23.46
C LEU A 116 7.66 -4.32 23.42
N ALA A 117 7.07 -3.56 24.34
CA ALA A 117 5.64 -3.28 24.34
C ALA A 117 5.18 -2.54 23.06
N LEU A 118 6.00 -1.61 22.54
CA LEU A 118 5.72 -0.93 21.28
C LEU A 118 5.81 -1.88 20.08
N LYS A 119 6.79 -2.78 20.06
CA LYS A 119 6.94 -3.79 19.00
C LYS A 119 5.77 -4.77 19.03
N ASP A 120 5.33 -5.20 20.21
CA ASP A 120 4.15 -6.06 20.36
C ASP A 120 2.89 -5.39 19.84
N LYS A 121 2.66 -4.11 20.18
CA LYS A 121 1.54 -3.34 19.63
C LYS A 121 1.62 -3.24 18.10
N HIS A 122 2.80 -2.99 17.55
CA HIS A 122 2.97 -2.95 16.09
C HIS A 122 2.70 -4.33 15.45
N ILE A 123 3.09 -5.43 16.11
CA ILE A 123 2.77 -6.79 15.65
C ILE A 123 1.27 -7.05 15.67
N THR A 124 0.54 -6.62 16.72
CA THR A 124 -0.92 -6.76 16.77
C THR A 124 -1.60 -5.95 15.68
N ASP A 125 -1.17 -4.71 15.45
CA ASP A 125 -1.73 -3.84 14.42
C ASP A 125 -1.48 -4.39 13.00
N THR A 126 -0.27 -4.89 12.74
CA THR A 126 0.07 -5.50 11.45
C THR A 126 -0.67 -6.82 11.22
N ARG A 127 -0.90 -7.63 12.26
CA ARG A 127 -1.75 -8.83 12.17
C ARG A 127 -3.20 -8.48 11.85
N ALA A 128 -3.77 -7.46 12.50
CA ALA A 128 -5.13 -7.00 12.20
C ALA A 128 -5.25 -6.47 10.76
N LYS A 129 -4.24 -5.72 10.28
CA LYS A 129 -4.17 -5.31 8.87
C LYS A 129 -4.07 -6.50 7.91
N LEU A 130 -3.29 -7.51 8.24
CA LEU A 130 -3.19 -8.73 7.44
C LEU A 130 -4.55 -9.42 7.32
N GLU A 131 -5.25 -9.63 8.45
CA GLU A 131 -6.56 -10.29 8.49
C GLU A 131 -7.62 -9.53 7.67
N THR A 132 -7.65 -8.19 7.78
CA THR A 132 -8.54 -7.37 6.96
C THR A 132 -8.21 -7.44 5.47
N THR A 133 -6.93 -7.49 5.09
CA THR A 133 -6.55 -7.68 3.68
C THR A 133 -6.88 -9.09 3.16
N GLU A 134 -6.74 -10.11 3.99
CA GLU A 134 -7.05 -11.50 3.63
C GLU A 134 -8.55 -11.71 3.42
N THR A 135 -9.38 -11.17 4.32
CA THR A 135 -10.84 -11.19 4.18
C THR A 135 -11.30 -10.44 2.93
N ASN A 136 -10.71 -9.28 2.64
CA ASN A 136 -10.98 -8.54 1.39
C ASN A 136 -10.57 -9.33 0.15
N LEU A 137 -9.40 -9.98 0.17
CA LEU A 137 -8.93 -10.82 -0.93
C LEU A 137 -9.87 -12.01 -1.16
N ASN A 138 -10.33 -12.67 -0.09
CA ASN A 138 -11.28 -13.77 -0.18
C ASN A 138 -12.62 -13.31 -0.78
N ASN A 139 -13.13 -12.15 -0.35
CA ASN A 139 -14.34 -11.55 -0.92
C ASN A 139 -14.19 -11.27 -2.42
N GLN A 140 -13.05 -10.70 -2.85
CA GLN A 140 -12.76 -10.48 -4.27
C GLN A 140 -12.62 -11.79 -5.06
N ALA A 141 -12.03 -12.82 -4.46
CA ALA A 141 -11.94 -14.14 -5.06
C ALA A 141 -13.34 -14.74 -5.28
N MET A 142 -14.22 -14.66 -4.28
CA MET A 142 -15.62 -15.09 -4.41
C MET A 142 -16.40 -14.28 -5.43
N GLN A 143 -16.17 -12.98 -5.55
CA GLN A 143 -16.79 -12.15 -6.59
C GLN A 143 -16.30 -12.56 -7.98
N THR A 144 -15.00 -12.84 -8.11
CA THR A 144 -14.40 -13.27 -9.37
C THR A 144 -14.92 -14.65 -9.81
N THR A 145 -15.13 -15.59 -8.88
CA THR A 145 -15.75 -16.88 -9.22
C THR A 145 -17.20 -16.71 -9.68
N ARG A 146 -17.99 -15.88 -8.99
CA ARG A 146 -19.37 -15.54 -9.43
C ARG A 146 -19.40 -14.93 -10.84
N MET A 147 -18.54 -13.94 -11.11
CA MET A 147 -18.44 -13.33 -12.45
C MET A 147 -18.03 -14.35 -13.52
N LYS A 148 -17.11 -15.28 -13.21
CA LYS A 148 -16.74 -16.36 -14.15
C LYS A 148 -17.91 -17.29 -14.45
N GLU A 149 -18.73 -17.62 -13.45
CA GLU A 149 -19.94 -18.42 -13.64
C GLU A 149 -20.98 -17.70 -14.50
N GLU A 150 -21.20 -16.40 -14.28
CA GLU A 150 -22.08 -15.57 -15.09
C GLU A 150 -21.61 -15.47 -16.55
N ILE A 151 -20.31 -15.24 -16.77
CA ILE A 151 -19.71 -15.24 -18.11
C ILE A 151 -19.89 -16.60 -18.78
N SER A 152 -19.72 -17.70 -18.06
CA SER A 152 -19.92 -19.05 -18.59
C SER A 152 -21.38 -19.30 -19.00
N LYS A 153 -22.34 -18.84 -18.19
CA LYS A 153 -23.78 -18.90 -18.51
C LYS A 153 -24.13 -18.06 -19.73
N LEU A 154 -23.64 -16.82 -19.80
CA LEU A 154 -23.84 -15.94 -20.97
C LEU A 154 -23.22 -16.53 -22.23
N LYS A 155 -22.03 -17.15 -22.14
CA LYS A 155 -21.40 -17.84 -23.26
C LYS A 155 -22.26 -19.00 -23.76
N HIS A 156 -22.80 -19.83 -22.87
CA HIS A 156 -23.72 -20.91 -23.24
C HIS A 156 -25.01 -20.36 -23.87
N ASN A 157 -25.60 -19.32 -23.31
CA ASN A 157 -26.79 -18.67 -23.87
C ASN A 157 -26.51 -18.12 -25.28
N MET A 158 -25.39 -17.43 -25.48
CA MET A 158 -24.99 -16.92 -26.80
C MET A 158 -24.76 -18.04 -27.81
N GLN A 159 -24.14 -19.16 -27.40
CA GLN A 159 -23.97 -20.33 -28.27
C GLN A 159 -25.32 -20.95 -28.64
N TYR A 160 -26.24 -21.06 -27.68
CA TYR A 160 -27.61 -21.51 -27.90
C TYR A 160 -28.34 -20.61 -28.90
N MET A 161 -28.33 -19.29 -28.70
CA MET A 161 -28.94 -18.32 -29.61
C MET A 161 -28.35 -18.40 -31.02
N LYS A 162 -27.02 -18.53 -31.16
CA LYS A 162 -26.35 -18.68 -32.45
C LYS A 162 -26.81 -19.96 -33.17
N ALA A 163 -26.94 -21.07 -32.45
CA ALA A 163 -27.44 -22.32 -33.01
C ALA A 163 -28.91 -22.19 -33.45
N GLN A 164 -29.75 -21.54 -32.65
CA GLN A 164 -31.15 -21.26 -32.98
C GLN A 164 -31.27 -20.41 -34.25
N TYR A 165 -30.55 -19.28 -34.34
CA TYR A 165 -30.58 -18.43 -35.53
C TYR A 165 -30.07 -19.14 -36.78
N SER A 166 -29.02 -19.96 -36.65
CA SER A 166 -28.54 -20.78 -37.77
C SER A 166 -29.60 -21.77 -38.25
N HIS A 167 -30.36 -22.38 -37.33
CA HIS A 167 -31.45 -23.29 -37.68
C HIS A 167 -32.61 -22.55 -38.38
N GLU A 168 -33.03 -21.39 -37.85
CA GLU A 168 -34.07 -20.56 -38.46
C GLU A 168 -33.66 -20.06 -39.87
N THR A 169 -32.40 -19.65 -40.04
CA THR A 169 -31.87 -19.24 -41.36
C THR A 169 -31.90 -20.39 -42.35
N ASN A 170 -31.38 -21.57 -41.98
CA ASN A 170 -31.41 -22.75 -42.85
C ASN A 170 -32.84 -23.19 -43.19
N LYS A 171 -33.78 -23.08 -42.24
CA LYS A 171 -35.21 -23.36 -42.47
C LYS A 171 -35.80 -22.38 -43.48
N HIS A 172 -35.54 -21.09 -43.34
CA HIS A 172 -35.99 -20.07 -44.30
C HIS A 172 -35.38 -20.26 -45.69
N GLU A 173 -34.09 -20.57 -45.79
CA GLU A 173 -33.45 -20.91 -47.07
C GLU A 173 -34.11 -22.12 -47.73
N GLN A 174 -34.47 -23.14 -46.95
CA GLN A 174 -35.15 -24.33 -47.47
C GLN A 174 -36.59 -24.02 -47.93
N GLU A 175 -37.31 -23.15 -47.21
CA GLU A 175 -38.65 -22.69 -47.61
C GLU A 175 -38.59 -21.86 -48.90
N LEU A 176 -37.60 -20.96 -49.03
CA LEU A 176 -37.36 -20.20 -50.26
C LEU A 176 -37.02 -21.12 -51.44
N ALA A 177 -36.17 -22.13 -51.24
CA ALA A 177 -35.85 -23.12 -52.27
C ALA A 177 -37.10 -23.89 -52.72
N LYS A 178 -37.99 -24.28 -51.80
CA LYS A 178 -39.27 -24.92 -52.13
C LYS A 178 -40.20 -23.99 -52.91
N ILE A 179 -40.27 -22.70 -52.56
CA ILE A 179 -41.07 -21.71 -53.30
C ILE A 179 -40.50 -21.50 -54.70
N GLN A 180 -39.18 -21.36 -54.83
CA GLN A 180 -38.50 -21.25 -56.13
C GLN A 180 -38.78 -22.48 -57.00
N GLU A 181 -38.72 -23.69 -56.45
CA GLU A 181 -39.05 -24.93 -57.18
C GLU A 181 -40.51 -24.96 -57.64
N ARG A 182 -41.47 -24.57 -56.79
CA ARG A 182 -42.89 -24.48 -57.18
C ARG A 182 -43.11 -23.45 -58.29
N LEU A 183 -42.45 -22.30 -58.20
CA LEU A 183 -42.56 -21.23 -59.18
C LEU A 183 -41.94 -21.65 -60.52
N LEU A 184 -40.79 -22.32 -60.49
CA LEU A 184 -40.16 -22.91 -61.67
C LEU A 184 -41.05 -23.99 -62.30
N LYS A 185 -41.67 -24.86 -61.49
CA LYS A 185 -42.66 -25.85 -61.96
C LYS A 185 -43.88 -25.17 -62.61
N SER A 186 -44.44 -24.13 -61.99
CA SER A 186 -45.57 -23.36 -62.54
C SER A 186 -45.20 -22.64 -63.85
N MET A 187 -44.01 -22.03 -63.91
CA MET A 187 -43.49 -21.41 -65.13
C MET A 187 -43.31 -22.45 -66.24
N ASN A 188 -42.74 -23.62 -65.93
CA ASN A 188 -42.59 -24.71 -66.88
C ASN A 188 -43.93 -25.29 -67.34
N GLN A 189 -44.93 -25.39 -66.45
CA GLN A 189 -46.30 -25.77 -66.83
C GLN A 189 -46.93 -24.73 -67.77
N ARG A 190 -46.80 -23.43 -67.48
CA ARG A 190 -47.24 -22.36 -68.39
C ARG A 190 -46.51 -22.37 -69.73
N SER A 191 -45.20 -22.63 -69.74
CA SER A 191 -44.42 -22.73 -70.99
C SER A 191 -44.86 -23.91 -71.87
N LYS A 192 -45.39 -25.00 -71.29
CA LYS A 192 -46.00 -26.11 -72.02
C LYS A 192 -47.44 -25.85 -72.47
N VAL A 193 -48.11 -24.86 -71.87
CA VAL A 193 -49.50 -24.45 -72.18
C VAL A 193 -49.54 -23.19 -73.08
N ASN A 194 -48.40 -22.63 -73.47
CA ASN A 194 -48.32 -21.50 -74.40
C ASN A 194 -48.53 -21.88 -75.89
N VAL A 195 -49.54 -22.71 -76.16
CA VAL A 195 -50.34 -22.66 -77.40
C VAL A 195 -51.80 -22.90 -77.00
N ALA A 196 -52.37 -22.00 -76.20
CA ALA A 196 -53.81 -21.84 -76.12
C ALA A 196 -54.09 -20.38 -75.73
N TYR A 197 -54.74 -19.67 -76.64
CA TYR A 197 -55.28 -18.33 -76.47
C TYR A 197 -55.94 -18.18 -75.10
N LEU A 198 -55.51 -17.18 -74.33
CA LEU A 198 -56.28 -16.70 -73.18
C LEU A 198 -56.93 -15.38 -73.58
N ASP A 199 -58.20 -15.58 -73.94
CA ASP A 199 -59.25 -14.60 -74.15
C ASP A 199 -59.38 -13.68 -72.92
N MET A 200 -59.27 -12.37 -73.18
CA MET A 200 -59.46 -11.30 -72.21
C MET A 200 -60.96 -11.04 -72.04
N ASN A 201 -61.71 -11.99 -71.49
CA ASN A 201 -63.12 -11.81 -71.12
C ASN A 201 -63.54 -12.83 -70.04
N GLY A 202 -63.27 -12.50 -68.79
CA GLY A 202 -63.83 -13.18 -67.62
C GLY A 202 -64.48 -12.15 -66.69
N HIS A 203 -65.71 -11.77 -66.99
CA HIS A 203 -66.57 -11.01 -66.08
C HIS A 203 -67.16 -11.94 -65.01
N PHE A 204 -67.21 -11.43 -63.78
CA PHE A 204 -67.90 -11.95 -62.58
C PHE A 204 -67.30 -13.24 -61.99
N GLU A 205 -67.03 -13.32 -60.69
CA GLU A 205 -68.06 -13.38 -59.65
C GLU A 205 -67.74 -12.55 -58.39
N THR A 206 -68.67 -11.68 -58.06
CA THR A 206 -68.90 -11.15 -56.72
C THR A 206 -69.42 -12.28 -55.82
N THR A 207 -68.53 -13.09 -55.23
CA THR A 207 -68.92 -13.97 -54.12
C THR A 207 -68.64 -13.27 -52.80
N THR A 208 -69.73 -12.83 -52.19
CA THR A 208 -69.93 -12.73 -50.74
C THR A 208 -68.96 -13.59 -49.92
N ASN A 209 -68.06 -12.96 -49.18
CA ASN A 209 -67.47 -13.54 -47.97
C ASN A 209 -67.46 -12.45 -46.88
N ASN A 210 -68.41 -12.57 -45.95
CA ASN A 210 -68.64 -11.73 -44.78
C ASN A 210 -67.53 -11.86 -43.71
N GLU A 211 -66.25 -11.99 -44.10
CA GLU A 211 -65.14 -12.18 -43.15
C GLU A 211 -64.13 -11.02 -43.15
N ALA A 212 -64.14 -10.14 -44.16
CA ALA A 212 -63.20 -9.01 -44.25
C ALA A 212 -63.55 -7.82 -43.33
N ASP A 213 -64.77 -7.75 -42.82
CA ASP A 213 -65.20 -6.70 -41.88
C ASP A 213 -64.77 -7.01 -40.42
N SER A 214 -64.48 -8.29 -40.13
CA SER A 214 -63.88 -8.70 -38.86
C SER A 214 -62.44 -8.19 -38.75
N ASP A 215 -61.68 -8.17 -39.85
CA ASP A 215 -60.25 -7.85 -39.83
C ASP A 215 -60.00 -6.35 -39.60
N GLN A 216 -60.85 -5.47 -40.14
CA GLN A 216 -60.79 -4.03 -39.85
C GLN A 216 -61.21 -3.72 -38.41
N VAL A 217 -62.26 -4.37 -37.91
CA VAL A 217 -62.71 -4.21 -36.51
C VAL A 217 -61.67 -4.79 -35.55
N VAL A 218 -61.01 -5.90 -35.89
CA VAL A 218 -59.92 -6.51 -35.12
C VAL A 218 -58.67 -5.63 -35.15
N GLN A 219 -58.33 -5.01 -36.29
CA GLN A 219 -57.22 -4.05 -36.38
C GLN A 219 -57.49 -2.76 -35.60
N ILE A 220 -58.71 -2.23 -35.66
CA ILE A 220 -59.11 -1.06 -34.87
C ILE A 220 -59.09 -1.40 -33.38
N ARG A 221 -59.61 -2.56 -32.98
CA ARG A 221 -59.56 -3.06 -31.60
C ARG A 221 -58.14 -3.35 -31.14
N SER A 222 -57.25 -3.86 -32.01
CA SER A 222 -55.83 -4.04 -31.71
C SER A 222 -55.13 -2.70 -31.56
N MET A 223 -55.50 -1.68 -32.34
CA MET A 223 -54.96 -0.33 -32.23
C MET A 223 -55.42 0.36 -30.94
N TYR A 224 -56.69 0.24 -30.56
CA TYR A 224 -57.19 0.78 -29.29
C TYR A 224 -56.59 0.07 -28.07
N THR A 225 -56.40 -1.25 -28.14
CA THR A 225 -55.73 -2.00 -27.07
C THR A 225 -54.24 -1.67 -27.00
N ASP A 226 -53.56 -1.48 -28.13
CA ASP A 226 -52.18 -0.98 -28.18
C ASP A 226 -52.08 0.46 -27.65
N LEU A 227 -53.05 1.33 -27.94
CA LEU A 227 -53.10 2.70 -27.38
C LEU A 227 -53.35 2.69 -25.86
N LEU A 228 -54.26 1.84 -25.38
CA LEU A 228 -54.54 1.65 -23.96
C LEU A 228 -53.33 1.06 -23.22
N THR A 229 -52.64 0.09 -23.81
CA THR A 229 -51.43 -0.48 -23.22
C THR A 229 -50.27 0.51 -23.25
N LYS A 230 -50.10 1.30 -24.32
CA LYS A 230 -49.13 2.42 -24.36
C LYS A 230 -49.45 3.49 -23.32
N SER A 231 -50.72 3.85 -23.15
CA SER A 231 -51.16 4.80 -22.11
C SER A 231 -50.90 4.25 -20.71
N SER A 232 -51.25 2.98 -20.46
CA SER A 232 -51.01 2.30 -19.18
C SER A 232 -49.52 2.13 -18.89
N ASN A 233 -48.71 1.81 -19.90
CA ASN A 233 -47.27 1.70 -19.77
C ASN A 233 -46.61 3.06 -19.54
N LYS A 234 -47.11 4.13 -20.19
CA LYS A 234 -46.66 5.50 -19.94
C LYS A 234 -47.01 5.94 -18.52
N GLU A 235 -48.20 5.63 -18.04
CA GLU A 235 -48.60 5.90 -16.66
C GLU A 235 -47.74 5.12 -15.66
N ARG A 236 -47.46 3.83 -15.93
CA ARG A 236 -46.57 3.01 -15.11
C ARG A 236 -45.13 3.56 -15.11
N ALA A 237 -44.61 3.98 -16.26
CA ALA A 237 -43.30 4.60 -16.36
C ALA A 237 -43.21 5.91 -15.57
N LEU A 238 -44.23 6.77 -15.65
CA LEU A 238 -44.31 8.01 -14.86
C LEU A 238 -44.40 7.74 -13.35
N ARG A 239 -45.08 6.67 -12.92
CA ARG A 239 -45.10 6.26 -11.50
C ARG A 239 -43.73 5.77 -11.03
N ILE A 240 -43.03 5.00 -11.85
CA ILE A 240 -41.67 4.53 -11.55
C ILE A 240 -40.70 5.71 -11.46
N GLU A 241 -40.75 6.64 -12.43
CA GLU A 241 -39.93 7.85 -12.43
C GLU A 241 -40.21 8.73 -11.20
N SER A 242 -41.48 8.90 -10.82
CA SER A 242 -41.87 9.62 -9.59
C SER A 242 -41.36 8.95 -8.32
N GLU A 243 -41.38 7.61 -8.27
CA GLU A 243 -40.81 6.84 -7.16
C GLU A 243 -39.27 6.96 -7.12
N GLU A 244 -38.62 6.95 -8.27
CA GLU A 244 -37.17 7.13 -8.41
C GLU A 244 -36.72 8.53 -8.01
N LEU A 245 -37.47 9.58 -8.39
CA LEU A 245 -37.25 10.95 -7.92
C LEU A 245 -37.41 11.06 -6.40
N ARG A 246 -38.45 10.43 -5.83
CA ARG A 246 -38.65 10.42 -4.36
C ARG A 246 -37.50 9.71 -3.65
N LYS A 247 -37.01 8.60 -4.21
CA LYS A 247 -35.82 7.87 -3.71
C LYS A 247 -34.56 8.71 -3.82
N GLY A 248 -34.35 9.42 -4.93
CA GLY A 248 -33.24 10.34 -5.14
C GLY A 248 -33.25 11.49 -4.13
N LEU A 249 -34.43 12.09 -3.91
CA LEU A 249 -34.64 13.15 -2.94
C LEU A 249 -34.37 12.67 -1.50
N MET A 250 -34.82 11.46 -1.15
CA MET A 250 -34.51 10.84 0.13
C MET A 250 -33.01 10.58 0.30
N LYS A 251 -32.29 10.15 -0.76
CA LYS A 251 -30.84 9.97 -0.72
C LYS A 251 -30.10 11.29 -0.53
N ILE A 252 -30.51 12.35 -1.23
CA ILE A 252 -29.93 13.69 -1.09
C ILE A 252 -30.17 14.21 0.33
N PHE A 253 -31.41 14.14 0.82
CA PHE A 253 -31.75 14.51 2.19
C PHE A 253 -30.92 13.74 3.22
N THR A 254 -30.82 12.41 3.08
CA THR A 254 -30.01 11.57 3.99
C THR A 254 -28.52 11.88 3.90
N SER A 255 -28.03 12.24 2.72
CA SER A 255 -26.62 12.59 2.51
C SER A 255 -26.28 13.95 3.12
N ILE A 256 -27.12 14.95 2.91
CA ILE A 256 -27.01 16.27 3.55
C ILE A 256 -27.11 16.12 5.07
N ARG A 257 -28.06 15.31 5.56
CA ARG A 257 -28.20 14.99 6.97
C ARG A 257 -26.92 14.37 7.55
N ARG A 258 -26.34 13.36 6.88
CA ARG A 258 -25.10 12.73 7.34
C ARG A 258 -23.92 13.71 7.34
N LEU A 259 -23.85 14.60 6.36
CA LEU A 259 -22.83 15.63 6.31
C LEU A 259 -23.00 16.62 7.48
N LEU A 260 -24.22 17.08 7.74
CA LEU A 260 -24.50 17.95 8.88
C LEU A 260 -24.27 17.25 10.22
N GLU A 261 -24.72 16.00 10.40
CA GLU A 261 -24.47 15.21 11.62
C GLU A 261 -22.96 14.96 11.85
N ASN A 262 -22.21 14.69 10.79
CA ASN A 262 -20.75 14.53 10.88
C ASN A 262 -20.03 15.83 11.26
N GLU A 263 -20.50 16.97 10.76
CA GLU A 263 -19.95 18.29 11.10
C GLU A 263 -20.38 18.73 12.51
N MET A 264 -21.61 18.42 12.93
CA MET A 264 -22.07 18.62 14.31
C MET A 264 -21.25 17.79 15.30
N HIS A 265 -20.92 16.53 14.98
CA HIS A 265 -20.06 15.70 15.83
C HIS A 265 -18.62 16.25 15.95
N ARG A 266 -18.10 16.93 14.92
CA ARG A 266 -16.83 17.66 15.01
C ARG A 266 -16.89 18.87 15.94
N PHE A 267 -18.06 19.51 16.07
CA PHE A 267 -18.28 20.62 17.00
C PHE A 267 -18.65 20.15 18.42
N ASP A 268 -19.29 18.99 18.57
CA ASP A 268 -19.67 18.41 19.88
C ASP A 268 -18.46 17.91 20.69
N GLU A 269 -17.34 17.57 20.05
CA GLU A 269 -16.07 17.34 20.76
C GLU A 269 -15.56 18.61 21.49
N ILE A 270 -16.12 19.79 21.20
CA ILE A 270 -15.72 21.08 21.79
C ILE A 270 -16.71 21.57 22.87
N LYS A 271 -17.91 21.01 23.01
CA LYS A 271 -18.86 21.40 24.07
C LYS A 271 -19.63 20.23 24.67
N GLU A 272 -19.09 19.65 25.74
CA GLU A 272 -19.90 18.94 26.73
C GLU A 272 -20.92 19.90 27.37
N GLN A 273 -22.12 20.02 26.80
CA GLN A 273 -23.30 20.52 27.50
C GLN A 273 -24.55 19.84 26.96
N LYS A 274 -25.06 18.90 27.78
CA LYS A 274 -26.35 18.22 27.67
C LYS A 274 -27.41 19.07 26.95
N ARG A 275 -27.76 18.70 25.73
CA ARG A 275 -29.05 19.06 25.13
C ARG A 275 -29.85 17.79 24.87
N ASP A 276 -31.12 17.85 25.25
CA ASP A 276 -32.06 16.74 25.22
C ASP A 276 -32.17 16.14 23.81
N VAL A 277 -31.68 14.91 23.68
CA VAL A 277 -31.65 14.08 22.46
C VAL A 277 -33.07 13.85 21.87
N TYR A 278 -34.14 14.16 22.61
CA TYR A 278 -35.51 13.90 22.19
C TYR A 278 -36.15 15.01 21.32
N ASP A 279 -35.72 16.28 21.41
CA ASP A 279 -36.38 17.38 20.66
C ASP A 279 -35.87 17.53 19.21
N GLU A 280 -34.62 17.16 18.92
CA GLU A 280 -34.04 17.26 17.56
C GLU A 280 -34.51 16.14 16.63
N THR A 281 -34.72 14.92 17.15
CA THR A 281 -35.26 13.80 16.36
C THR A 281 -36.70 14.00 15.86
N ALA A 282 -37.46 14.92 16.47
CA ALA A 282 -38.84 15.20 16.09
C ALA A 282 -38.97 16.29 15.01
N ARG A 283 -38.01 17.21 14.88
CA ARG A 283 -38.07 18.31 13.90
C ARG A 283 -37.73 17.91 12.47
N PHE A 284 -37.09 16.75 12.28
CA PHE A 284 -36.49 16.36 10.99
C PHE A 284 -36.93 14.98 10.47
N ARG A 285 -38.05 14.44 10.96
CA ARG A 285 -38.76 13.41 10.19
C ARG A 285 -39.60 14.11 9.16
N LEU A 286 -39.21 14.02 7.88
CA LEU A 286 -40.09 14.38 6.77
C LEU A 286 -41.43 13.65 6.97
N PRO A 287 -42.55 14.36 7.21
CA PRO A 287 -43.87 13.77 7.13
C PRO A 287 -44.00 13.09 5.77
N ILE A 288 -44.47 11.85 5.79
CA ILE A 288 -44.43 10.92 4.66
C ILE A 288 -45.18 11.45 3.41
N ASP A 289 -45.99 12.51 3.58
CA ASP A 289 -46.86 13.12 2.57
C ASP A 289 -46.65 14.63 2.35
N ILE A 290 -45.39 15.11 2.28
CA ILE A 290 -45.14 16.50 1.82
C ILE A 290 -45.07 16.53 0.28
N GLY A 291 -45.84 17.43 -0.33
CA GLY A 291 -45.85 17.66 -1.78
C GLY A 291 -44.50 18.18 -2.29
N GLY A 292 -44.11 17.79 -3.50
CA GLY A 292 -42.77 18.03 -4.06
C GLY A 292 -42.25 19.46 -3.87
N LYS A 293 -43.11 20.48 -3.98
CA LYS A 293 -42.74 21.90 -3.85
C LYS A 293 -42.22 22.28 -2.45
N GLU A 294 -42.75 21.70 -1.39
CA GLU A 294 -42.31 21.99 -0.01
C GLU A 294 -41.01 21.23 0.32
N SER A 295 -40.86 20.02 -0.22
CA SER A 295 -39.60 19.27 -0.08
C SER A 295 -38.43 19.94 -0.80
N PHE A 296 -38.68 20.58 -1.96
CA PHE A 296 -37.66 21.36 -2.66
C PHE A 296 -37.24 22.60 -1.85
N LYS A 297 -38.19 23.35 -1.29
CA LYS A 297 -37.87 24.50 -0.42
C LYS A 297 -37.03 24.10 0.79
N MET A 298 -37.36 22.99 1.44
CA MET A 298 -36.59 22.53 2.60
C MET A 298 -35.17 22.07 2.22
N ILE A 299 -35.00 21.52 1.02
CA ILE A 299 -33.67 21.18 0.49
C ILE A 299 -32.90 22.43 0.11
N GLU A 300 -33.55 23.43 -0.49
CA GLU A 300 -32.95 24.73 -0.79
C GLU A 300 -32.48 25.43 0.50
N ASP A 301 -33.29 25.43 1.56
CA ASP A 301 -32.93 26.00 2.87
C ASP A 301 -31.75 25.25 3.50
N LEU A 302 -31.72 23.91 3.41
CA LEU A 302 -30.60 23.11 3.91
C LEU A 302 -29.31 23.33 3.11
N LEU A 303 -29.42 23.50 1.78
CA LEU A 303 -28.28 23.81 0.92
C LEU A 303 -27.76 25.23 1.15
N ALA A 304 -28.66 26.20 1.39
CA ALA A 304 -28.28 27.56 1.75
C ALA A 304 -27.49 27.58 3.07
N ARG A 305 -27.94 26.80 4.06
CA ARG A 305 -27.25 26.67 5.35
C ARG A 305 -25.91 25.96 5.24
N LEU A 306 -25.82 24.89 4.43
CA LEU A 306 -24.55 24.22 4.14
C LEU A 306 -23.55 25.16 3.45
N LYS A 307 -24.05 25.99 2.53
CA LYS A 307 -23.23 26.98 1.85
C LYS A 307 -22.69 28.03 2.83
N GLU A 308 -23.52 28.52 3.74
CA GLU A 308 -23.13 29.46 4.79
C GLU A 308 -22.07 28.85 5.73
N GLU A 309 -22.21 27.59 6.12
CA GLU A 309 -21.22 26.86 6.93
C GLU A 309 -19.89 26.60 6.18
N TRP A 310 -19.95 26.32 4.87
CA TRP A 310 -18.75 26.22 4.04
C TRP A 310 -18.03 27.54 3.88
N GLU A 311 -18.77 28.64 3.71
CA GLU A 311 -18.21 29.98 3.59
C GLU A 311 -17.61 30.45 4.92
N TYR A 312 -18.20 30.04 6.05
CA TYR A 312 -17.62 30.18 7.39
C TYR A 312 -16.33 29.36 7.56
N GLN A 313 -16.28 28.10 7.11
CA GLN A 313 -15.06 27.28 7.17
C GLN A 313 -13.91 27.83 6.32
N ILE A 314 -14.20 28.47 5.19
CA ILE A 314 -13.18 29.08 4.34
C ILE A 314 -12.68 30.41 4.91
N SER A 315 -13.53 31.17 5.62
CA SER A 315 -13.21 32.53 6.08
C SER A 315 -12.70 32.62 7.53
N GLU A 316 -13.17 31.76 8.45
CA GLU A 316 -12.89 31.85 9.89
C GLU A 316 -12.20 30.62 10.50
N GLN A 317 -11.63 29.69 9.72
CA GLN A 317 -10.72 28.71 10.32
C GLN A 317 -9.44 29.41 10.81
N PRO A 318 -9.00 29.24 12.08
CA PRO A 318 -7.61 29.48 12.41
C PRO A 318 -6.80 28.47 11.60
N LYS A 319 -5.88 28.95 10.76
CA LYS A 319 -4.92 28.08 10.07
C LYS A 319 -4.21 27.25 11.14
N GLU A 320 -4.57 25.97 11.28
CA GLU A 320 -3.97 25.05 12.27
C GLU A 320 -2.47 24.80 12.03
N TYR A 321 -1.91 25.34 10.95
CA TYR A 321 -0.47 25.34 10.69
C TYR A 321 -0.02 26.79 10.52
N THR A 322 0.80 27.25 11.47
CA THR A 322 1.57 28.47 11.28
C THR A 322 2.61 28.23 10.17
N GLU A 323 3.09 29.30 9.51
CA GLU A 323 4.16 29.17 8.51
C GLU A 323 5.44 28.54 9.12
N GLU A 324 5.62 28.67 10.44
CA GLU A 324 6.68 28.03 11.20
C GLU A 324 6.48 26.51 11.31
N ASP A 325 5.26 26.03 11.56
CA ASP A 325 4.97 24.59 11.60
C ASP A 325 5.20 23.91 10.24
N MET A 326 4.82 24.58 9.15
CA MET A 326 5.12 24.08 7.79
C MET A 326 6.62 23.96 7.56
N LYS A 327 7.40 24.94 8.03
CA LYS A 327 8.86 24.92 7.90
C LYS A 327 9.49 23.80 8.73
N GLU A 328 9.00 23.57 9.95
CA GLU A 328 9.47 22.45 10.78
C GLU A 328 9.16 21.09 10.13
N LYS A 329 7.98 20.94 9.51
CA LYS A 329 7.66 19.72 8.75
C LYS A 329 8.54 19.55 7.52
N LEU A 330 8.86 20.63 6.81
CA LEU A 330 9.79 20.57 5.66
C LEU A 330 11.21 20.20 6.10
N ASP A 331 11.71 20.77 7.20
CA ASP A 331 13.01 20.41 7.75
C ASP A 331 13.03 18.94 8.21
N HIS A 332 11.94 18.46 8.82
CA HIS A 332 11.81 17.06 9.18
C HIS A 332 11.80 16.13 7.95
N ILE A 333 11.09 16.50 6.88
CA ILE A 333 11.11 15.77 5.62
C ILE A 333 12.53 15.71 5.06
N PHE A 334 13.25 16.84 5.06
CA PHE A 334 14.64 16.89 4.59
C PHE A 334 15.56 15.96 5.39
N THR A 335 15.43 15.92 6.73
CA THR A 335 16.21 14.97 7.55
C THR A 335 15.88 13.51 7.26
N LEU A 336 14.61 13.19 6.97
CA LEU A 336 14.19 11.85 6.60
C LEU A 336 14.75 11.45 5.23
N GLU A 337 14.73 12.36 4.25
CA GLU A 337 15.31 12.15 2.93
C GLU A 337 16.82 11.85 3.02
N GLN A 338 17.55 12.61 3.84
CA GLN A 338 18.97 12.37 4.08
C GLN A 338 19.21 10.99 4.74
N SER A 339 18.38 10.61 5.72
CA SER A 339 18.48 9.28 6.35
C SER A 339 18.19 8.14 5.38
N ILE A 340 17.26 8.33 4.44
CA ILE A 340 16.94 7.36 3.39
C ILE A 340 18.14 7.21 2.45
N GLU A 341 18.78 8.31 2.07
CA GLU A 341 19.97 8.28 1.20
C GLU A 341 21.16 7.58 1.88
N GLU A 342 21.39 7.84 3.18
CA GLU A 342 22.39 7.12 3.96
C GLU A 342 22.09 5.62 4.05
N LEU A 343 20.83 5.25 4.31
CA LEU A 343 20.42 3.85 4.33
C LEU A 343 20.60 3.17 2.96
N LEU A 344 20.25 3.84 1.86
CA LEU A 344 20.49 3.32 0.51
C LEU A 344 21.98 3.09 0.24
N ASN A 345 22.85 4.02 0.66
CA ASN A 345 24.30 3.87 0.54
C ASN A 345 24.82 2.68 1.36
N THR A 346 24.30 2.45 2.57
CA THR A 346 24.68 1.27 3.37
C THR A 346 24.21 -0.05 2.74
N ILE A 347 23.02 -0.07 2.14
CA ILE A 347 22.50 -1.23 1.42
C ILE A 347 23.39 -1.53 0.20
N ASP A 348 23.79 -0.52 -0.57
CA ASP A 348 24.67 -0.71 -1.71
C ASP A 348 26.08 -1.17 -1.31
N HIS A 349 26.61 -0.66 -0.19
CA HIS A 349 27.88 -1.11 0.35
C HIS A 349 27.82 -2.58 0.77
N THR A 350 26.83 -2.95 1.60
CA THR A 350 26.65 -4.34 2.06
C THR A 350 26.35 -5.30 0.91
N ARG A 351 25.61 -4.86 -0.12
CA ARG A 351 25.40 -5.62 -1.35
C ARG A 351 26.72 -5.89 -2.07
N LYS A 352 27.58 -4.88 -2.26
CA LYS A 352 28.90 -5.05 -2.89
C LYS A 352 29.77 -6.04 -2.11
N GLU A 353 29.77 -5.95 -0.78
CA GLU A 353 30.47 -6.92 0.08
C GLU A 353 29.91 -8.33 -0.06
N TYR A 354 28.58 -8.47 -0.08
CA TYR A 354 27.93 -9.76 -0.24
C TYR A 354 28.22 -10.37 -1.63
N GLU A 355 28.20 -9.56 -2.69
CA GLU A 355 28.58 -9.99 -4.04
C GLU A 355 30.06 -10.43 -4.09
N ALA A 356 30.96 -9.71 -3.42
CA ALA A 356 32.37 -10.08 -3.30
C ALA A 356 32.54 -11.40 -2.54
N LYS A 357 31.90 -11.56 -1.38
CA LYS A 357 31.90 -12.82 -0.61
C LYS A 357 31.31 -13.97 -1.42
N THR A 358 30.20 -13.73 -2.12
CA THR A 358 29.56 -14.73 -2.99
C THR A 358 30.46 -15.15 -4.15
N LYS A 359 31.21 -14.21 -4.75
CA LYS A 359 32.22 -14.54 -5.76
C LYS A 359 33.34 -15.41 -5.20
N ILE A 360 33.79 -15.15 -3.96
CA ILE A 360 34.78 -15.99 -3.27
C ILE A 360 34.21 -17.39 -3.01
N TYR A 361 32.99 -17.50 -2.47
CA TYR A 361 32.34 -18.79 -2.24
C TYR A 361 32.10 -19.56 -3.54
N ARG A 362 31.75 -18.89 -4.63
CA ARG A 362 31.62 -19.51 -5.95
C ARG A 362 32.96 -20.05 -6.45
N LYS A 363 34.04 -19.26 -6.35
CA LYS A 363 35.40 -19.72 -6.69
C LYS A 363 35.86 -20.89 -5.81
N PHE A 364 35.47 -20.91 -4.54
CA PHE A 364 35.74 -22.03 -3.62
C PHE A 364 34.97 -23.30 -4.03
N ALA A 365 33.68 -23.17 -4.36
CA ALA A 365 32.85 -24.28 -4.80
C ALA A 365 33.27 -24.85 -6.18
N GLU A 366 33.82 -24.00 -7.05
CA GLU A 366 34.35 -24.39 -8.36
C GLU A 366 35.79 -24.96 -8.28
N GLY A 367 36.36 -25.12 -7.08
CA GLY A 367 37.69 -25.72 -6.87
C GLY A 367 38.88 -24.81 -7.22
N GLY A 368 38.64 -23.56 -7.62
CA GLY A 368 39.65 -22.62 -8.11
C GLY A 368 40.42 -21.85 -7.02
N PHE A 369 40.44 -22.33 -5.76
CA PHE A 369 41.11 -21.63 -4.67
C PHE A 369 42.65 -21.58 -4.83
N PHE A 370 43.24 -22.63 -5.42
CA PHE A 370 44.69 -22.69 -5.69
C PHE A 370 45.10 -22.14 -7.07
N ASP A 371 44.14 -21.82 -7.94
CA ASP A 371 44.39 -21.39 -9.32
C ASP A 371 44.95 -19.95 -9.42
N ALA A 372 44.84 -19.18 -8.32
CA ALA A 372 45.51 -17.88 -8.18
C ALA A 372 46.98 -18.00 -7.74
N LEU A 373 47.41 -19.15 -7.23
CA LEU A 373 48.78 -19.37 -6.75
C LEU A 373 49.61 -20.26 -7.68
N TYR A 374 48.97 -21.07 -8.53
CA TYR A 374 49.60 -21.77 -9.64
C TYR A 374 48.64 -21.84 -10.83
N PRO A 375 48.87 -21.10 -11.93
CA PRO A 375 48.09 -21.27 -13.14
C PRO A 375 48.43 -22.65 -13.71
N THR A 376 47.52 -23.61 -13.56
CA THR A 376 47.72 -24.95 -14.16
C THR A 376 47.02 -24.98 -15.52
N PRO A 377 47.77 -25.15 -16.63
CA PRO A 377 47.21 -25.12 -17.96
C PRO A 377 46.53 -26.46 -18.25
N GLY A 378 45.20 -26.55 -18.07
CA GLY A 378 44.52 -27.80 -18.45
C GLY A 378 43.05 -28.00 -18.10
N ALA A 379 42.32 -27.05 -17.53
CA ALA A 379 40.92 -27.26 -17.13
C ALA A 379 39.88 -26.83 -18.19
N ALA A 380 40.20 -27.03 -19.48
CA ALA A 380 39.19 -27.20 -20.51
C ALA A 380 39.16 -28.68 -20.84
N TYR A 381 37.95 -29.27 -20.87
CA TYR A 381 37.66 -30.68 -21.09
C TYR A 381 37.76 -31.56 -19.83
N VAL A 382 36.60 -31.96 -19.31
CA VAL A 382 36.16 -33.36 -19.28
C VAL A 382 34.69 -33.36 -18.83
N ILE A 383 33.82 -33.62 -19.80
CA ILE A 383 32.48 -34.17 -19.58
C ILE A 383 32.74 -35.63 -19.19
N SER A 384 32.37 -36.04 -17.98
CA SER A 384 32.42 -37.46 -17.59
C SER A 384 31.05 -37.92 -17.14
N ASP A 385 30.52 -38.74 -18.04
CA ASP A 385 29.38 -39.63 -17.95
C ASP A 385 29.65 -40.74 -16.92
N SER A 386 28.70 -40.99 -16.02
CA SER A 386 28.64 -42.24 -15.26
C SER A 386 27.20 -42.48 -14.78
N GLU A 387 26.45 -43.18 -15.61
CA GLU A 387 25.35 -44.02 -15.19
C GLU A 387 25.90 -45.11 -14.23
N ASP A 388 25.30 -45.23 -13.05
CA ASP A 388 24.76 -46.48 -12.48
C ASP A 388 24.63 -46.34 -10.95
N SER A 389 23.49 -46.81 -10.42
CA SER A 389 23.12 -46.88 -9.00
C SER A 389 22.86 -45.54 -8.27
N VAL A 390 21.61 -45.05 -8.25
CA VAL A 390 20.85 -44.54 -7.07
C VAL A 390 19.43 -44.12 -7.53
N GLU A 391 18.52 -45.09 -7.72
CA GLU A 391 17.21 -44.84 -8.33
C GLU A 391 16.15 -44.23 -7.38
N ASP A 392 16.39 -44.16 -6.06
CA ASP A 392 15.39 -43.64 -5.09
C ASP A 392 15.67 -42.23 -4.51
N LEU A 393 16.86 -41.67 -4.70
CA LEU A 393 17.22 -40.31 -4.22
C LEU A 393 17.15 -39.21 -5.31
N GLN A 394 17.15 -39.59 -6.59
CA GLN A 394 17.08 -38.63 -7.70
C GLN A 394 15.70 -38.01 -7.88
N SER A 395 14.61 -38.69 -7.49
CA SER A 395 13.23 -38.19 -7.66
C SER A 395 12.95 -36.89 -6.90
N SER A 396 13.56 -36.70 -5.72
CA SER A 396 13.43 -35.46 -4.94
C SER A 396 14.32 -34.33 -5.49
N SER A 397 15.55 -34.67 -5.88
CA SER A 397 16.52 -33.73 -6.47
C SER A 397 16.07 -33.22 -7.84
N ALA A 398 15.51 -34.09 -8.69
CA ALA A 398 14.96 -33.72 -10.00
C ALA A 398 13.73 -32.82 -9.86
N LYS A 399 12.82 -33.10 -8.91
CA LYS A 399 11.69 -32.20 -8.59
C LYS A 399 12.15 -30.84 -8.09
N HIS A 400 13.20 -30.78 -7.28
CA HIS A 400 13.79 -29.51 -6.84
C HIS A 400 14.49 -28.74 -7.97
N LYS A 401 15.26 -29.43 -8.82
CA LYS A 401 15.88 -28.84 -10.01
C LYS A 401 14.81 -28.30 -10.97
N TYR A 402 13.74 -29.05 -11.22
CA TYR A 402 12.63 -28.61 -12.05
C TYR A 402 11.87 -27.41 -11.47
N ARG A 403 11.62 -27.40 -10.15
CA ARG A 403 11.02 -26.25 -9.46
C ARG A 403 11.91 -25.01 -9.54
N PHE A 404 13.22 -25.16 -9.39
CA PHE A 404 14.19 -24.07 -9.51
C PHE A 404 14.24 -23.53 -10.95
N LEU A 405 14.30 -24.42 -11.94
CA LEU A 405 14.29 -24.05 -13.36
C LEU A 405 12.98 -23.32 -13.74
N LYS A 406 11.83 -23.80 -13.24
CA LYS A 406 10.53 -23.15 -13.43
C LYS A 406 10.45 -21.78 -12.77
N LYS A 407 11.00 -21.63 -11.56
CA LYS A 407 11.06 -20.34 -10.85
C LYS A 407 11.95 -19.34 -11.61
N LYS A 408 13.10 -19.80 -12.12
CA LYS A 408 14.00 -18.99 -12.95
C LYS A 408 13.34 -18.58 -14.26
N ALA A 409 12.67 -19.50 -14.96
CA ALA A 409 11.94 -19.19 -16.19
C ALA A 409 10.80 -18.18 -15.96
N MET A 410 10.08 -18.24 -14.83
CA MET A 410 9.07 -17.25 -14.48
C MET A 410 9.66 -15.88 -14.16
N GLN A 411 10.82 -15.83 -13.48
CA GLN A 411 11.55 -14.58 -13.23
C GLN A 411 12.05 -13.96 -14.55
N ASP A 412 12.60 -14.78 -15.45
CA ASP A 412 13.04 -14.32 -16.77
C ASP A 412 11.85 -13.81 -17.59
N GLN A 413 10.70 -14.49 -17.55
CA GLN A 413 9.47 -14.01 -18.20
C GLN A 413 8.96 -12.70 -17.60
N HIS A 414 9.02 -12.54 -16.28
CA HIS A 414 8.64 -11.30 -15.60
C HIS A 414 9.60 -10.15 -15.97
N ASN A 415 10.91 -10.41 -16.01
CA ASN A 415 11.91 -9.43 -16.42
C ASN A 415 11.72 -9.00 -17.88
N ILE A 416 11.45 -9.94 -18.79
CA ILE A 416 11.14 -9.63 -20.20
C ILE A 416 9.86 -8.80 -20.30
N THR A 417 8.84 -9.13 -19.51
CA THR A 417 7.56 -8.39 -19.50
C THR A 417 7.74 -6.98 -18.98
N ASN A 418 8.51 -6.81 -17.90
CA ASN A 418 8.83 -5.50 -17.33
C ASN A 418 9.65 -4.65 -18.31
N ALA A 419 10.67 -5.24 -18.95
CA ALA A 419 11.45 -4.57 -19.98
C ALA A 419 10.56 -4.15 -21.18
N ALA A 420 9.58 -4.97 -21.57
CA ALA A 420 8.64 -4.62 -22.63
C ALA A 420 7.69 -3.47 -22.21
N ILE A 421 7.26 -3.42 -20.95
CA ILE A 421 6.46 -2.32 -20.40
C ILE A 421 7.27 -1.03 -20.37
N GLU A 422 8.53 -1.09 -19.92
CA GLU A 422 9.45 0.05 -19.86
C GLU A 422 9.72 0.62 -21.26
N LEU A 423 10.03 -0.25 -22.23
CA LEU A 423 10.22 0.13 -23.64
C LEU A 423 8.92 0.72 -24.23
N GLY A 424 7.75 0.23 -23.79
CA GLY A 424 6.45 0.83 -24.11
C GLY A 424 6.27 2.24 -23.56
N LYS A 425 6.67 2.49 -22.31
CA LYS A 425 6.66 3.82 -21.68
C LYS A 425 7.63 4.78 -22.36
N GLU A 426 8.84 4.33 -22.67
CA GLU A 426 9.82 5.13 -23.41
C GLU A 426 9.31 5.50 -24.80
N ARG A 427 8.69 4.55 -25.52
CA ARG A 427 8.08 4.82 -26.83
C ARG A 427 6.94 5.84 -26.73
N ALA A 428 6.10 5.76 -25.69
CA ALA A 428 5.04 6.73 -25.45
C ALA A 428 5.61 8.12 -25.14
N LYS A 429 6.68 8.21 -24.33
CA LYS A 429 7.39 9.46 -24.05
C LYS A 429 7.96 10.08 -25.33
N LEU A 430 8.64 9.29 -26.17
CA LEU A 430 9.18 9.76 -27.44
C LEU A 430 8.08 10.20 -28.42
N GLN A 431 6.92 9.57 -28.41
CA GLN A 431 5.77 10.02 -29.20
C GLN A 431 5.19 11.34 -28.69
N ALA A 432 5.10 11.52 -27.36
CA ALA A 432 4.69 12.77 -26.76
C ALA A 432 5.67 13.91 -27.07
N GLU A 433 6.98 13.66 -26.99
CA GLU A 433 8.02 14.62 -27.38
C GLU A 433 7.94 14.96 -28.87
N ARG A 434 7.74 13.98 -29.75
CA ARG A 434 7.50 14.23 -31.18
C ARG A 434 6.27 15.09 -31.40
N TRP A 435 5.18 14.82 -30.70
CA TRP A 435 3.94 15.59 -30.82
C TRP A 435 4.14 17.03 -30.34
N ALA A 436 4.79 17.22 -29.19
CA ALA A 436 5.15 18.53 -28.66
C ALA A 436 6.06 19.29 -29.63
N PHE A 437 7.03 18.62 -30.24
CA PHE A 437 7.90 19.24 -31.25
C PHE A 437 7.14 19.64 -32.51
N THR A 438 6.23 18.80 -33.01
CA THR A 438 5.38 19.17 -34.15
C THR A 438 4.45 20.32 -33.84
N GLU A 439 3.95 20.39 -32.60
CA GLU A 439 3.09 21.47 -32.14
C GLU A 439 3.88 22.77 -31.99
N MET A 440 5.08 22.73 -31.42
CA MET A 440 6.00 23.88 -31.37
C MET A 440 6.35 24.38 -32.78
N LYS A 441 6.60 23.47 -33.74
CA LYS A 441 6.82 23.83 -35.14
C LYS A 441 5.58 24.47 -35.77
N ARG A 442 4.38 24.00 -35.42
CA ARG A 442 3.10 24.59 -35.86
C ARG A 442 2.93 26.00 -35.30
N GLN A 443 3.22 26.20 -34.01
CA GLN A 443 3.16 27.50 -33.35
C GLN A 443 4.16 28.48 -33.92
N LEU A 444 5.40 28.06 -34.16
CA LEU A 444 6.41 28.90 -34.82
C LEU A 444 5.99 29.29 -36.23
N LYS A 445 5.47 28.35 -37.03
CA LYS A 445 4.95 28.65 -38.36
C LYS A 445 3.75 29.60 -38.32
N MET A 446 2.90 29.49 -37.31
CA MET A 446 1.77 30.40 -37.09
C MET A 446 2.25 31.80 -36.70
N GLN A 447 3.29 31.91 -35.86
CA GLN A 447 3.95 33.18 -35.55
C GLN A 447 4.63 33.79 -36.77
N GLU A 448 5.27 32.99 -37.61
CA GLU A 448 5.87 33.46 -38.87
C GLU A 448 4.81 34.03 -39.81
N ILE A 449 3.65 33.37 -39.95
CA ILE A 449 2.51 33.90 -40.73
C ILE A 449 1.95 35.19 -40.11
N LEU A 450 1.81 35.26 -38.79
CA LEU A 450 1.35 36.46 -38.09
C LEU A 450 2.34 37.63 -38.23
N ASN A 451 3.64 37.35 -38.22
CA ASN A 451 4.69 38.36 -38.42
C ASN A 451 4.77 38.81 -39.89
N ASP A 452 4.57 37.91 -40.87
CA ASP A 452 4.45 38.24 -42.29
C ASP A 452 3.21 39.12 -42.57
N ASP A 453 2.10 38.87 -41.88
CA ASP A 453 0.88 39.71 -41.94
C ASP A 453 1.10 41.09 -41.30
N GLU A 454 1.97 41.23 -40.30
CA GLU A 454 2.39 42.54 -39.76
C GLU A 454 3.33 43.30 -40.72
N GLU A 455 4.23 42.62 -41.44
CA GLU A 455 5.08 43.25 -42.45
C GLU A 455 4.29 43.72 -43.68
N LEU A 456 3.22 43.01 -44.07
CA LEU A 456 2.33 43.38 -45.18
C LEU A 456 1.42 44.59 -44.90
N ASN A 457 1.20 44.97 -43.64
CA ASN A 457 0.45 46.18 -43.28
C ASN A 457 1.29 47.47 -43.26
N SER A 458 2.60 47.39 -43.51
CA SER A 458 3.51 48.54 -43.41
C SER A 458 4.05 49.09 -44.75
N ARG A 459 3.57 48.61 -45.91
CA ARG A 459 4.01 49.12 -47.22
C ARG A 459 2.86 49.48 -48.17
N THR A 460 2.44 50.74 -48.12
CA THR A 460 1.76 51.43 -49.23
C THR A 460 2.75 52.33 -49.97
N THR A 461 3.09 52.00 -51.22
CA THR A 461 3.20 52.91 -52.40
C THR A 461 3.82 52.19 -53.61
N SER A 462 3.09 52.22 -54.72
CA SER A 462 3.27 51.68 -56.11
C SER A 462 4.48 52.26 -56.90
N PRO A 463 4.86 51.82 -58.15
CA PRO A 463 4.06 51.19 -59.23
C PRO A 463 4.68 50.08 -60.14
N ILE A 464 3.76 49.31 -60.77
CA ILE A 464 3.73 48.63 -62.10
C ILE A 464 5.04 48.42 -62.90
N ILE A 465 5.39 47.16 -63.24
CA ILE A 465 5.95 46.71 -64.55
C ILE A 465 5.44 45.28 -64.90
N VAL A 466 5.12 45.09 -66.19
CA VAL A 466 4.48 43.96 -66.92
C VAL A 466 5.49 42.82 -67.25
N PRO A 467 5.07 41.54 -67.50
CA PRO A 467 5.93 40.35 -67.44
C PRO A 467 6.48 39.88 -68.81
N PRO A 468 7.33 38.84 -68.84
CA PRO A 468 7.19 37.84 -69.90
C PRO A 468 7.45 36.35 -69.53
N LEU A 469 6.64 35.50 -70.17
CA LEU A 469 6.98 34.30 -70.96
C LEU A 469 7.43 32.96 -70.28
N ILE A 470 6.49 32.02 -70.35
CA ILE A 470 6.53 30.53 -70.32
C ILE A 470 7.60 29.96 -71.30
N PRO A 471 8.31 28.81 -71.06
CA PRO A 471 7.83 27.49 -71.54
C PRO A 471 8.24 26.19 -70.80
N ARG A 472 7.23 25.31 -70.60
CA ARG A 472 7.14 23.88 -71.01
C ARG A 472 8.40 22.98 -70.93
N ARG A 473 8.33 21.87 -70.15
CA ARG A 473 8.43 20.46 -70.64
C ARG A 473 8.29 19.38 -69.53
N ASN A 474 7.13 18.72 -69.53
CA ASN A 474 6.81 17.28 -69.54
C ASN A 474 7.95 16.20 -69.67
N PRO A 475 7.68 14.88 -69.47
CA PRO A 475 7.92 14.09 -68.26
C PRO A 475 8.74 12.79 -68.54
N ALA A 476 8.67 11.83 -67.60
CA ALA A 476 9.06 10.40 -67.69
C ALA A 476 10.46 10.02 -67.18
N VAL A 477 10.53 9.06 -66.25
CA VAL A 477 10.87 7.64 -66.50
C VAL A 477 10.92 6.90 -65.14
N HIS A 478 10.07 5.86 -65.00
CA HIS A 478 10.20 4.72 -64.07
C HIS A 478 11.04 3.65 -64.80
N PRO A 479 11.82 2.76 -64.13
CA PRO A 479 11.26 1.49 -63.64
C PRO A 479 11.93 0.94 -62.34
N GLU A 480 11.16 0.29 -61.46
CA GLU A 480 11.30 -1.13 -61.04
C GLU A 480 12.59 -1.51 -60.25
N ASN A 481 12.41 -1.96 -59.01
CA ASN A 481 12.60 -3.39 -58.70
C ASN A 481 12.07 -3.78 -57.31
N ASP A 482 11.13 -4.72 -57.34
CA ASP A 482 10.71 -5.62 -56.28
C ASP A 482 11.80 -6.65 -55.91
N ARG A 483 11.95 -6.95 -54.61
CA ARG A 483 12.38 -8.22 -53.94
C ARG A 483 13.03 -7.86 -52.59
N ALA A 484 12.76 -8.48 -51.45
CA ALA A 484 12.18 -9.79 -51.19
C ALA A 484 11.52 -9.83 -49.79
N ARG A 485 10.27 -10.30 -49.75
CA ARG A 485 9.71 -11.00 -48.60
C ARG A 485 10.08 -12.48 -48.73
N LYS A 486 10.71 -13.07 -47.71
CA LYS A 486 10.68 -14.54 -47.52
C LYS A 486 10.22 -14.85 -46.10
N ARG A 487 9.03 -15.47 -46.06
CA ARG A 487 8.48 -16.26 -44.96
C ARG A 487 9.36 -17.51 -44.77
N LEU A 488 9.59 -17.91 -43.53
CA LEU A 488 9.80 -19.33 -43.20
C LEU A 488 8.85 -19.70 -42.06
N ARG A 489 7.91 -20.60 -42.39
CA ARG A 489 7.18 -21.45 -41.44
C ARG A 489 7.91 -22.79 -41.38
N SER A 490 7.61 -23.52 -40.29
CA SER A 490 7.74 -24.96 -40.05
C SER A 490 9.14 -25.57 -39.94
N PHE A 491 9.48 -26.02 -38.72
CA PHE A 491 10.24 -27.24 -38.50
C PHE A 491 9.71 -27.96 -37.23
N LEU A 492 8.81 -28.91 -37.46
CA LEU A 492 8.63 -30.12 -36.64
C LEU A 492 9.26 -31.23 -37.47
N GLY A 493 10.20 -31.99 -36.90
CA GLY A 493 10.84 -33.13 -37.57
C GLY A 493 12.02 -33.67 -36.76
N ALA A 494 11.86 -34.90 -36.28
CA ALA A 494 12.75 -35.70 -35.45
C ALA A 494 14.11 -36.03 -36.08
N PRO A 495 15.00 -36.72 -35.33
CA PRO A 495 15.85 -37.74 -35.92
C PRO A 495 15.64 -39.11 -35.25
N ALA A 496 15.59 -40.14 -36.10
CA ALA A 496 15.81 -41.53 -35.74
C ALA A 496 17.07 -42.02 -36.48
N GLY A 497 17.85 -42.88 -35.80
CA GLY A 497 18.64 -43.95 -36.41
C GLY A 497 19.96 -43.58 -37.08
N ASN A 498 21.06 -43.86 -36.38
CA ASN A 498 21.97 -44.94 -36.75
C ASN A 498 22.51 -45.61 -35.48
#